data_AF-A0A933G0C6-F1
#
_entry.id   AF-A0A933G0C6-F1
#
_cell.length_a   1.000
_cell.length_b   1.000
_cell.length_c   1.000
_cell.angle_alpha   90.00
_cell.angle_beta   90.00
_cell.angle_gamma   90.00
#
_symmetry.space_group_name_H-M   'P 1'
#
loop_
_entity.id
_entity.type
_entity.pdbx_description
1 polymer ?
#
loop_
_entity_poly.entity_id
_entity_poly.type
_entity_poly.pdbx_seq_one_letter_code
_entity_poly.pdbx_strand_id
1 'polypeptide(L)'
;MRYARLLSVLFVIVVGLMALNGRSAYAAFHCMRIHAVMGGYNGTDTIQYVELRMNLGGQTFIGTHQMKFYDAAGTLKATFTFPGNVLNGLNGDSILVGMVEFDANTTGGNADFTFSNANTVGANGGDPLHPIQSPGGKIEFAPGFDNCDADLVANPGEVDTVGYGGAATPFGSSAPALPSPSDNRALRLGNINPAPSNNSTEYSLQAVSASTFSVATGSLKSDLATPRNNGRAVLQITPPVGGVAEAPDAGSTPLAEPAAGGSSAGIVIAIAAGAAAGAAGLSGAAWALRRRRSR
;
A
#
# COMPACT_ATOMS: atom_id res chain seq x y z
N MET A 1 4.12 -58.42 38.72
CA MET A 1 4.15 -56.99 39.14
C MET A 1 5.21 -56.13 38.42
N ARG A 2 6.37 -56.66 38.00
CA ARG A 2 7.42 -55.85 37.32
C ARG A 2 7.02 -55.33 35.93
N TYR A 3 6.25 -56.10 35.15
CA TYR A 3 5.80 -55.70 33.81
C TYR A 3 4.74 -54.59 33.79
N ALA A 4 3.91 -54.49 34.84
CA ALA A 4 2.88 -53.45 34.93
C ALA A 4 3.48 -52.03 35.07
N ARG A 5 4.61 -51.90 35.79
CA ARG A 5 5.31 -50.61 35.97
C ARG A 5 5.98 -50.12 34.68
N LEU A 6 6.45 -51.02 33.83
CA LEU A 6 7.07 -50.69 32.53
C LEU A 6 6.04 -50.20 31.51
N LEU A 7 4.86 -50.82 31.47
CA LEU A 7 3.77 -50.40 30.57
C LEU A 7 3.22 -49.01 30.89
N SER A 8 3.08 -48.65 32.18
CA SER A 8 2.61 -47.32 32.57
C SER A 8 3.57 -46.19 32.19
N VAL A 9 4.88 -46.40 32.31
CA VAL A 9 5.88 -45.39 31.92
C VAL A 9 5.89 -45.19 30.40
N LEU A 10 5.79 -46.28 29.63
CA LEU A 10 5.71 -46.21 28.17
C LEU A 10 4.47 -45.43 27.70
N PHE A 11 3.31 -45.67 28.32
CA PHE A 11 2.08 -44.97 27.99
C PHE A 11 2.16 -43.46 28.26
N VAL A 12 2.74 -43.04 29.39
CA VAL A 12 2.94 -41.61 29.71
C VAL A 12 3.90 -40.94 28.71
N ILE A 13 4.95 -41.64 28.27
CA ILE A 13 5.88 -41.12 27.27
C ILE A 13 5.20 -40.97 25.90
N VAL A 14 4.41 -41.96 25.46
CA VAL A 14 3.68 -41.90 24.17
C VAL A 14 2.63 -40.77 24.17
N VAL A 15 1.88 -40.60 25.27
CA VAL A 15 0.93 -39.49 25.40
C VAL A 15 1.65 -38.14 25.46
N GLY A 16 2.80 -38.05 26.13
CA GLY A 16 3.64 -36.85 26.16
C GLY A 16 4.19 -36.47 24.77
N LEU A 17 4.61 -37.44 23.96
CA LEU A 17 5.09 -37.23 22.59
C LEU A 17 3.97 -36.80 21.63
N MET A 18 2.75 -37.30 21.82
CA MET A 18 1.59 -36.83 21.05
C MET A 18 1.08 -35.44 21.49
N ALA A 19 1.33 -35.03 22.73
CA ALA A 19 1.09 -33.64 23.17
C ALA A 19 2.14 -32.65 22.64
N LEU A 20 3.30 -33.14 22.21
CA LEU A 20 4.35 -32.38 21.53
C LEU A 20 4.15 -32.31 20.01
N ASN A 21 2.94 -32.60 19.49
CA ASN A 21 2.56 -32.20 18.14
C ASN A 21 2.91 -30.72 18.00
N GLY A 22 4.01 -30.46 17.29
CA GLY A 22 4.59 -29.14 17.17
C GLY A 22 3.49 -28.23 16.68
N ARG A 23 3.02 -27.34 17.56
CA ARG A 23 2.20 -26.22 17.09
C ARG A 23 3.09 -25.58 16.04
N SER A 24 2.66 -25.66 14.78
CA SER A 24 3.29 -24.90 13.71
C SER A 24 3.47 -23.51 14.30
N ALA A 25 4.71 -23.01 14.32
CA ALA A 25 4.97 -21.69 14.87
C ALA A 25 4.15 -20.73 13.99
N TYR A 26 2.92 -20.44 14.41
CA TYR A 26 2.00 -19.60 13.67
C TYR A 26 2.74 -18.28 13.53
N ALA A 27 3.16 -17.99 12.30
CA ALA A 27 3.83 -16.76 11.96
C ALA A 27 2.95 -15.62 12.48
N ALA A 28 3.38 -14.86 13.47
CA ALA A 28 2.49 -13.87 14.10
C ALA A 28 2.47 -12.55 13.30
N PHE A 29 2.16 -12.66 12.01
CA PHE A 29 2.05 -11.58 11.02
C PHE A 29 1.20 -11.95 9.78
N HIS A 30 0.92 -13.24 9.52
CA HIS A 30 0.31 -13.69 8.26
C HIS A 30 -1.23 -13.60 8.22
N CYS A 31 -1.87 -13.16 9.30
CA CYS A 31 -3.28 -12.73 9.30
C CYS A 31 -3.40 -11.20 9.26
N MET A 32 -2.72 -10.53 8.34
CA MET A 32 -2.84 -9.07 8.18
C MET A 32 -3.24 -8.71 6.76
N ARG A 33 -3.88 -7.55 6.62
CA ARG A 33 -4.25 -6.99 5.31
C ARG A 33 -3.79 -5.55 5.19
N ILE A 34 -3.55 -5.11 3.97
CA ILE A 34 -3.35 -3.72 3.62
C ILE A 34 -4.72 -3.04 3.72
N HIS A 35 -4.95 -2.29 4.79
CA HIS A 35 -6.24 -1.66 5.03
C HIS A 35 -6.37 -0.31 4.32
N ALA A 36 -5.28 0.46 4.24
CA ALA A 36 -5.29 1.74 3.55
C ALA A 36 -3.95 2.06 2.88
N VAL A 37 -4.00 2.74 1.74
CA VAL A 37 -2.84 3.24 1.00
C VAL A 37 -3.09 4.68 0.56
N MET A 38 -2.17 5.60 0.83
CA MET A 38 -2.23 6.97 0.34
C MET A 38 -0.96 7.32 -0.43
N GLY A 39 -1.10 7.73 -1.68
CA GLY A 39 0.01 8.09 -2.57
C GLY A 39 0.40 9.57 -2.56
N GLY A 40 -0.34 10.42 -1.84
CA GLY A 40 -0.13 11.86 -1.74
C GLY A 40 -1.28 12.56 -1.01
N TYR A 41 -1.07 13.80 -0.61
CA TYR A 41 -2.07 14.63 0.07
C TYR A 41 -1.88 16.11 -0.29
N ASN A 42 -2.96 16.84 -0.49
CA ASN A 42 -2.98 18.29 -0.75
C ASN A 42 -1.99 18.76 -1.83
N GLY A 43 -1.91 18.01 -2.93
CA GLY A 43 -1.08 18.32 -4.10
C GLY A 43 0.38 17.90 -3.97
N THR A 44 0.80 17.29 -2.86
CA THR A 44 2.14 16.74 -2.68
C THR A 44 2.12 15.22 -2.62
N ASP A 45 3.00 14.59 -3.38
CA ASP A 45 3.24 13.15 -3.37
C ASP A 45 4.14 12.70 -2.21
N THR A 46 4.65 13.63 -1.39
CA THR A 46 5.55 13.30 -0.28
C THR A 46 4.82 12.88 0.99
N ILE A 47 3.51 13.07 1.07
CA ILE A 47 2.71 12.61 2.20
C ILE A 47 2.07 11.27 1.82
N GLN A 48 2.76 10.17 2.16
CA GLN A 48 2.27 8.81 1.91
C GLN A 48 2.21 7.98 3.19
N TYR A 49 1.31 7.00 3.19
CA TYR A 49 1.29 5.95 4.21
C TYR A 49 0.71 4.63 3.67
N VAL A 50 1.07 3.56 4.36
CA VAL A 50 0.43 2.25 4.27
C VAL A 50 -0.06 1.87 5.66
N GLU A 51 -1.32 1.52 5.78
CA GLU A 51 -1.89 0.97 7.02
C GLU A 51 -2.13 -0.52 6.83
N LEU A 52 -1.50 -1.34 7.67
CA LEU A 52 -1.83 -2.76 7.81
C LEU A 52 -2.85 -2.94 8.93
N ARG A 53 -3.69 -3.97 8.83
CA ARG A 53 -4.70 -4.30 9.84
C ARG A 53 -4.78 -5.78 10.10
N MET A 54 -4.89 -6.14 11.38
CA MET A 54 -4.89 -7.52 11.82
C MET A 54 -6.28 -8.14 11.62
N ASN A 55 -6.40 -9.17 10.78
CA ASN A 55 -7.64 -9.93 10.59
C ASN A 55 -7.89 -10.92 11.73
N LEU A 56 -6.83 -11.32 12.42
CA LEU A 56 -6.84 -12.18 13.60
C LEU A 56 -5.99 -11.53 14.70
N GLY A 57 -6.27 -11.83 15.96
CA GLY A 57 -5.40 -11.41 17.05
C GLY A 57 -4.01 -12.07 16.97
N GLY A 58 -3.04 -11.46 17.67
CA GLY A 58 -1.69 -11.97 17.86
C GLY A 58 -0.67 -11.53 16.82
N GLN A 59 -1.03 -10.75 15.79
CA GLN A 59 -0.15 -10.41 14.65
C GLN A 59 0.88 -9.32 14.97
N THR A 60 1.70 -9.55 16.00
CA THR A 60 2.62 -8.56 16.59
C THR A 60 4.07 -8.75 16.17
N PHE A 61 4.43 -9.94 15.67
CA PHE A 61 5.82 -10.31 15.36
C PHE A 61 6.11 -10.08 13.88
N ILE A 62 6.16 -8.81 13.51
CA ILE A 62 6.34 -8.36 12.11
C ILE A 62 7.78 -7.92 11.81
N GLY A 63 8.66 -7.84 12.80
CA GLY A 63 10.06 -7.45 12.60
C GLY A 63 10.73 -8.34 11.55
N THR A 64 11.60 -7.75 10.73
CA THR A 64 12.29 -8.39 9.58
C THR A 64 11.42 -8.81 8.40
N HIS A 65 10.09 -8.77 8.51
CA HIS A 65 9.21 -8.95 7.37
C HIS A 65 9.25 -7.74 6.44
N GLN A 66 8.73 -7.91 5.22
CA GLN A 66 8.90 -6.93 4.15
C GLN A 66 7.58 -6.46 3.55
N MET A 67 7.57 -5.21 3.10
CA MET A 67 6.64 -4.71 2.10
C MET A 67 7.41 -4.37 0.83
N LYS A 68 6.87 -4.78 -0.32
CA LYS A 68 7.44 -4.47 -1.63
C LYS A 68 6.51 -3.56 -2.41
N PHE A 69 7.10 -2.58 -3.08
CA PHE A 69 6.39 -1.55 -3.84
C PHE A 69 6.77 -1.68 -5.30
N TYR A 70 5.78 -1.69 -6.17
CA TYR A 70 5.94 -1.86 -7.60
C TYR A 70 5.22 -0.73 -8.34
N ASP A 71 5.71 -0.40 -9.53
CA ASP A 71 5.00 0.50 -10.45
C ASP A 71 3.86 -0.23 -11.19
N ALA A 72 3.12 0.51 -12.03
CA ALA A 72 2.00 -0.03 -12.79
C ALA A 72 2.40 -1.16 -13.77
N ALA A 73 3.67 -1.22 -14.18
CA ALA A 73 4.19 -2.28 -15.04
C ALA A 73 4.64 -3.53 -14.24
N GLY A 74 4.55 -3.49 -12.91
CA GLY A 74 5.00 -4.56 -12.02
C GLY A 74 6.51 -4.56 -11.77
N THR A 75 7.22 -3.47 -12.08
CA THR A 75 8.65 -3.32 -11.78
C THR A 75 8.83 -2.96 -10.32
N LEU A 76 9.70 -3.68 -9.59
CA LEU A 76 10.00 -3.38 -8.19
C LEU A 76 10.66 -2.01 -8.07
N LYS A 77 10.13 -1.15 -7.20
CA LYS A 77 10.59 0.22 -6.93
C LYS A 77 11.22 0.40 -5.55
N ALA A 78 10.72 -0.30 -4.54
CA ALA A 78 11.31 -0.27 -3.21
C ALA A 78 10.97 -1.54 -2.42
N THR A 79 11.82 -1.86 -1.43
CA THR A 79 11.56 -2.88 -0.42
C THR A 79 11.75 -2.27 0.96
N PHE A 80 10.68 -2.21 1.73
CA PHE A 80 10.70 -1.82 3.14
C PHE A 80 10.81 -3.07 4.02
N THR A 81 11.63 -3.03 5.05
CA THR A 81 11.79 -4.09 6.05
C THR A 81 11.40 -3.54 7.42
N PHE A 82 10.46 -4.20 8.11
CA PHE A 82 10.03 -3.75 9.43
C PHE A 82 11.19 -3.80 10.44
N PRO A 83 11.53 -2.68 11.11
CA PRO A 83 12.68 -2.62 12.01
C PRO A 83 12.42 -3.30 13.36
N GLY A 84 11.17 -3.63 13.69
CA GLY A 84 10.79 -4.25 14.95
C GLY A 84 9.34 -4.73 14.98
N ASN A 85 8.94 -5.23 16.14
CA ASN A 85 7.59 -5.72 16.43
C ASN A 85 6.71 -4.60 16.99
N VAL A 86 5.39 -4.82 16.99
CA VAL A 86 4.40 -3.91 17.61
C VAL A 86 3.84 -4.48 18.91
N LEU A 87 3.28 -3.63 19.76
CA LEU A 87 2.83 -4.03 21.11
C LEU A 87 1.38 -4.54 21.12
N ASN A 88 0.47 -3.87 20.41
CA ASN A 88 -0.95 -4.22 20.39
C ASN A 88 -1.25 -5.21 19.28
N GLY A 89 -2.03 -6.23 19.62
CA GLY A 89 -2.26 -7.40 18.78
C GLY A 89 -3.70 -7.90 18.79
N LEU A 90 -4.70 -7.07 19.09
CA LEU A 90 -6.10 -7.51 19.02
C LEU A 90 -6.57 -7.62 17.57
N ASN A 91 -7.62 -8.41 17.34
CA ASN A 91 -8.27 -8.44 16.04
C ASN A 91 -8.76 -7.03 15.67
N GLY A 92 -8.34 -6.57 14.50
CA GLY A 92 -8.64 -5.25 14.00
C GLY A 92 -7.76 -4.17 14.58
N ASP A 93 -6.65 -4.43 15.28
CA ASP A 93 -5.58 -3.43 15.52
C ASP A 93 -4.83 -3.11 14.21
N SER A 94 -4.24 -1.91 14.10
CA SER A 94 -3.51 -1.47 12.91
C SER A 94 -2.00 -1.37 13.16
N ILE A 95 -1.24 -1.31 12.07
CA ILE A 95 0.16 -0.90 12.02
C ILE A 95 0.27 0.14 10.91
N LEU A 96 0.70 1.35 11.25
CA LEU A 96 0.83 2.46 10.33
C LEU A 96 2.30 2.65 9.96
N VAL A 97 2.60 2.58 8.66
CA VAL A 97 3.90 2.92 8.10
C VAL A 97 3.75 4.19 7.30
N GLY A 98 4.43 5.25 7.71
CA GLY A 98 4.33 6.58 7.11
C GLY A 98 5.68 7.15 6.71
N MET A 99 5.66 8.33 6.10
CA MET A 99 6.86 9.14 5.88
C MET A 99 7.14 10.09 7.04
N VAL A 100 8.34 10.69 7.06
CA VAL A 100 8.63 11.77 8.01
C VAL A 100 7.76 13.00 7.72
N GLU A 101 7.47 13.26 6.45
CA GLU A 101 6.55 14.30 6.01
C GLU A 101 5.11 14.01 6.45
N PHE A 102 4.71 12.73 6.48
CA PHE A 102 3.41 12.33 7.03
C PHE A 102 3.34 12.64 8.54
N ASP A 103 4.34 12.25 9.32
CA ASP A 103 4.39 12.55 10.75
C ASP A 103 4.44 14.07 11.02
N ALA A 104 5.16 14.83 10.19
CA ALA A 104 5.24 16.29 10.30
C ALA A 104 3.91 17.01 9.97
N ASN A 105 3.04 16.36 9.20
CA ASN A 105 1.74 16.89 8.76
C ASN A 105 0.56 16.14 9.40
N THR A 106 0.76 15.47 10.54
CA THR A 106 -0.33 14.79 11.26
C THR A 106 -0.46 15.27 12.69
N THR A 107 -1.68 15.13 13.22
CA THR A 107 -2.00 15.34 14.62
C THR A 107 -2.63 14.07 15.19
N GLY A 108 -2.56 13.90 16.53
CA GLY A 108 -3.14 12.74 17.22
C GLY A 108 -2.19 11.55 17.40
N GLY A 109 -0.96 11.65 16.90
CA GLY A 109 0.07 10.62 17.06
C GLY A 109 1.01 10.61 15.85
N ASN A 110 1.86 9.59 15.79
CA ASN A 110 2.78 9.32 14.69
C ASN A 110 2.49 7.94 14.08
N ALA A 111 3.05 7.69 12.90
CA ALA A 111 3.19 6.34 12.37
C ALA A 111 3.97 5.43 13.34
N ASP A 112 3.68 4.13 13.31
CA ASP A 112 4.42 3.14 14.10
C ASP A 112 5.83 2.93 13.56
N PHE A 113 5.98 3.06 12.23
CA PHE A 113 7.25 3.01 11.54
C PHE A 113 7.33 4.09 10.48
N THR A 114 8.54 4.62 10.27
CA THR A 114 8.82 5.61 9.24
C THR A 114 9.66 5.00 8.12
N PHE A 115 9.34 5.29 6.86
CA PHE A 115 10.23 4.99 5.74
C PHE A 115 11.56 5.74 5.89
N SER A 116 12.67 5.04 5.70
CA SER A 116 14.01 5.63 5.81
C SER A 116 15.01 4.83 4.99
N ASN A 117 16.19 5.40 4.73
CA ASN A 117 17.28 4.66 4.09
C ASN A 117 17.83 3.49 4.95
N ALA A 118 17.50 3.43 6.25
CA ALA A 118 17.93 2.35 7.12
C ALA A 118 17.06 1.09 6.98
N ASN A 119 15.80 1.25 6.60
CA ASN A 119 14.81 0.17 6.54
C ASN A 119 14.13 0.04 5.17
N THR A 120 14.33 0.98 4.25
CA THR A 120 13.84 0.91 2.87
C THR A 120 15.00 0.94 1.87
N VAL A 121 15.00 -0.01 0.94
CA VAL A 121 15.96 -0.08 -0.16
C VAL A 121 15.24 0.20 -1.47
N GLY A 122 15.66 1.24 -2.19
CA GLY A 122 15.17 1.56 -3.53
C GLY A 122 15.66 0.56 -4.58
N ALA A 123 14.86 0.34 -5.61
CA ALA A 123 15.14 -0.56 -6.73
C ALA A 123 14.70 0.09 -8.04
N ASN A 124 15.40 -0.18 -9.15
CA ASN A 124 15.05 0.29 -10.49
C ASN A 124 14.71 1.79 -10.55
N GLY A 125 15.49 2.62 -9.84
CA GLY A 125 15.28 4.07 -9.77
C GLY A 125 14.04 4.50 -8.95
N GLY A 126 13.54 3.66 -8.06
CA GLY A 126 12.53 4.06 -7.06
C GLY A 126 13.16 4.77 -5.87
N ASP A 127 12.41 5.72 -5.31
CA ASP A 127 12.81 6.47 -4.13
C ASP A 127 12.50 5.65 -2.85
N PRO A 128 13.51 5.30 -2.03
CA PRO A 128 13.28 4.60 -0.76
C PRO A 128 12.53 5.44 0.29
N LEU A 129 12.52 6.76 0.18
CA LEU A 129 11.77 7.64 1.08
C LEU A 129 10.32 7.79 0.63
N HIS A 130 10.06 7.73 -0.68
CA HIS A 130 8.73 7.86 -1.29
C HIS A 130 8.34 6.62 -2.12
N PRO A 131 8.15 5.45 -1.49
CA PRO A 131 8.10 4.19 -2.22
C PRO A 131 6.77 3.94 -2.96
N ILE A 132 5.68 4.59 -2.57
CA ILE A 132 4.35 4.36 -3.18
C ILE A 132 4.31 5.01 -4.57
N GLN A 133 3.92 4.22 -5.56
CA GLN A 133 3.79 4.69 -6.94
C GLN A 133 2.34 5.12 -7.18
N SER A 134 2.12 6.28 -7.78
CA SER A 134 0.78 6.82 -8.10
C SER A 134 0.77 7.29 -9.55
N PRO A 135 -0.34 7.18 -10.31
CA PRO A 135 -1.67 6.67 -9.91
C PRO A 135 -1.81 5.14 -9.93
N GLY A 136 -0.83 4.42 -10.48
CA GLY A 136 -0.84 2.97 -10.62
C GLY A 136 0.37 2.32 -9.97
N GLY A 137 0.19 1.10 -9.47
CA GLY A 137 1.20 0.41 -8.72
C GLY A 137 0.66 -0.82 -7.99
N LYS A 138 1.55 -1.52 -7.30
CA LYS A 138 1.21 -2.65 -6.45
C LYS A 138 2.00 -2.58 -5.16
N ILE A 139 1.37 -2.95 -4.05
CA ILE A 139 2.03 -3.18 -2.77
C ILE A 139 1.78 -4.62 -2.35
N GLU A 140 2.85 -5.34 -2.06
CA GLU A 140 2.81 -6.71 -1.53
C GLU A 140 3.32 -6.69 -0.08
N PHE A 141 2.57 -7.31 0.83
CA PHE A 141 2.99 -7.51 2.21
C PHE A 141 3.38 -8.97 2.46
N ALA A 142 4.55 -9.16 3.10
CA ALA A 142 5.13 -10.45 3.45
C ALA A 142 5.11 -11.46 2.28
N PRO A 143 5.77 -11.13 1.15
CA PRO A 143 5.82 -12.05 0.02
C PRO A 143 6.55 -13.35 0.40
N GLY A 144 6.04 -14.47 -0.10
CA GLY A 144 6.46 -15.83 0.21
C GLY A 144 5.78 -16.47 1.42
N PHE A 145 4.77 -15.83 2.01
CA PHE A 145 4.02 -16.37 3.16
C PHE A 145 2.53 -16.51 2.83
N ASP A 146 1.92 -17.59 3.32
CA ASP A 146 0.50 -17.86 3.16
C ASP A 146 -0.32 -16.96 4.07
N ASN A 147 -1.47 -16.49 3.59
CA ASN A 147 -2.47 -15.88 4.46
C ASN A 147 -3.01 -16.94 5.46
N CYS A 148 -3.74 -16.50 6.49
CA CYS A 148 -4.21 -17.45 7.51
C CYS A 148 -5.51 -18.18 7.19
N ASP A 149 -5.96 -18.13 5.94
CA ASP A 149 -6.98 -19.02 5.44
C ASP A 149 -6.32 -20.26 4.85
N ALA A 150 -6.28 -21.33 5.66
CA ALA A 150 -5.69 -22.61 5.27
C ALA A 150 -6.41 -23.27 4.07
N ASP A 151 -7.64 -22.86 3.76
CA ASP A 151 -8.44 -23.39 2.66
C ASP A 151 -8.26 -22.58 1.35
N LEU A 152 -7.53 -21.46 1.40
CA LEU A 152 -7.12 -20.67 0.22
C LEU A 152 -5.92 -21.35 -0.49
N VAL A 153 -6.11 -22.62 -0.88
CA VAL A 153 -5.12 -23.56 -1.44
C VAL A 153 -4.69 -23.21 -2.89
N ALA A 154 -5.14 -22.09 -3.46
CA ALA A 154 -4.92 -21.81 -4.88
C ALA A 154 -3.68 -20.96 -5.21
N ASN A 155 -3.04 -20.28 -4.25
CA ASN A 155 -1.78 -19.56 -4.51
C ASN A 155 -0.99 -19.27 -3.21
N PRO A 156 0.03 -20.06 -2.87
CA PRO A 156 0.77 -19.95 -1.61
C PRO A 156 1.81 -18.81 -1.60
N GLY A 157 1.44 -17.64 -2.12
CA GLY A 157 2.40 -16.63 -2.54
C GLY A 157 2.60 -15.49 -1.56
N GLU A 158 1.52 -14.91 -1.02
CA GLU A 158 1.54 -13.57 -0.41
C GLU A 158 0.43 -13.46 0.65
N VAL A 159 0.74 -12.80 1.78
CA VAL A 159 -0.23 -12.59 2.88
C VAL A 159 -1.35 -11.67 2.45
N ASP A 160 -0.99 -10.53 1.86
CA ASP A 160 -1.94 -9.64 1.20
C ASP A 160 -1.23 -8.78 0.15
N THR A 161 -1.95 -8.45 -0.91
CA THR A 161 -1.43 -7.69 -2.05
C THR A 161 -2.52 -6.81 -2.63
N VAL A 162 -2.24 -5.51 -2.70
CA VAL A 162 -3.12 -4.54 -3.35
C VAL A 162 -2.46 -4.02 -4.63
N GLY A 163 -3.02 -4.42 -5.77
CA GLY A 163 -2.69 -3.84 -7.08
C GLY A 163 -3.74 -2.82 -7.47
N TYR A 164 -3.34 -1.65 -7.97
CA TYR A 164 -4.21 -0.54 -8.35
C TYR A 164 -3.76 0.11 -9.66
N GLY A 165 -4.68 0.80 -10.34
CA GLY A 165 -4.38 1.54 -11.58
C GLY A 165 -3.87 0.66 -12.73
N GLY A 166 -4.30 -0.60 -12.77
CA GLY A 166 -3.97 -1.57 -13.83
C GLY A 166 -2.82 -2.52 -13.51
N ALA A 167 -2.18 -2.41 -12.34
CA ALA A 167 -1.15 -3.36 -11.92
C ALA A 167 -1.75 -4.76 -11.72
N ALA A 168 -1.03 -5.79 -12.18
CA ALA A 168 -1.42 -7.19 -11.98
C ALA A 168 -1.54 -7.50 -10.47
N THR A 169 -2.54 -8.30 -10.09
CA THR A 169 -2.83 -8.66 -8.71
C THR A 169 -3.07 -10.17 -8.60
N PRO A 170 -2.62 -10.82 -7.51
CA PRO A 170 -3.00 -12.20 -7.21
C PRO A 170 -4.48 -12.34 -6.87
N PHE A 171 -5.09 -11.27 -6.32
CA PHE A 171 -6.48 -11.26 -5.84
C PHE A 171 -7.39 -10.51 -6.81
N GLY A 172 -8.04 -11.26 -7.70
CA GLY A 172 -9.06 -10.76 -8.63
C GLY A 172 -8.56 -9.71 -9.62
N SER A 173 -9.30 -8.62 -9.77
CA SER A 173 -8.96 -7.46 -10.62
C SER A 173 -8.37 -6.33 -9.79
N SER A 174 -7.57 -5.45 -10.40
CA SER A 174 -6.95 -4.32 -9.71
C SER A 174 -8.00 -3.41 -9.04
N ALA A 175 -7.66 -2.91 -7.87
CA ALA A 175 -8.35 -1.82 -7.21
C ALA A 175 -8.38 -0.54 -8.08
N PRO A 176 -9.30 0.40 -7.81
CA PRO A 176 -9.23 1.74 -8.36
C PRO A 176 -7.83 2.34 -8.23
N ALA A 177 -7.40 3.11 -9.24
CA ALA A 177 -6.14 3.84 -9.20
C ALA A 177 -6.06 4.72 -7.94
N LEU A 178 -4.85 4.87 -7.40
CA LEU A 178 -4.63 5.88 -6.38
C LEU A 178 -4.95 7.26 -6.98
N PRO A 179 -5.55 8.14 -6.18
CA PRO A 179 -5.95 9.44 -6.68
C PRO A 179 -4.71 10.30 -6.94
N SER A 180 -4.90 11.38 -7.71
CA SER A 180 -3.94 12.49 -7.77
C SER A 180 -3.58 12.94 -6.34
N PRO A 181 -2.34 13.36 -6.06
CA PRO A 181 -1.99 13.94 -4.76
C PRO A 181 -2.88 15.12 -4.33
N SER A 182 -3.55 15.81 -5.27
CA SER A 182 -4.52 16.87 -4.96
C SER A 182 -5.84 16.36 -4.40
N ASP A 183 -6.12 15.08 -4.50
CA ASP A 183 -7.36 14.45 -4.03
C ASP A 183 -7.06 13.72 -2.72
N ASN A 184 -7.54 14.30 -1.62
CA ASN A 184 -7.27 13.94 -0.23
C ASN A 184 -7.93 12.61 0.22
N ARG A 185 -7.92 11.60 -0.64
CA ARG A 185 -8.51 10.29 -0.43
C ARG A 185 -7.44 9.20 -0.40
N ALA A 186 -7.73 8.13 0.33
CA ALA A 186 -6.92 6.93 0.39
C ALA A 186 -7.59 5.74 -0.28
N LEU A 187 -6.75 4.88 -0.83
CA LEU A 187 -6.92 3.47 -1.12
C LEU A 187 -7.47 2.65 0.04
N ARG A 188 -8.79 2.60 0.35
CA ARG A 188 -9.28 1.94 1.58
C ARG A 188 -10.03 0.61 1.35
N LEU A 189 -9.67 -0.38 2.14
CA LEU A 189 -10.36 -1.66 2.27
C LEU A 189 -11.71 -1.49 2.99
N GLY A 190 -12.80 -1.97 2.39
CA GLY A 190 -14.16 -1.80 2.90
C GLY A 190 -14.58 -2.78 3.99
N ASN A 191 -13.86 -3.89 4.19
CA ASN A 191 -14.14 -4.85 5.24
C ASN A 191 -12.88 -5.65 5.65
N ILE A 192 -12.83 -6.07 6.91
CA ILE A 192 -11.76 -6.90 7.47
C ILE A 192 -12.17 -8.37 7.31
N ASN A 193 -12.21 -8.86 6.06
CA ASN A 193 -12.40 -10.28 5.76
C ASN A 193 -11.05 -11.02 5.77
N PRO A 194 -10.92 -12.15 6.52
CA PRO A 194 -9.72 -12.98 6.52
C PRO A 194 -9.31 -13.52 5.14
N ALA A 195 -10.26 -13.66 4.21
CA ALA A 195 -10.03 -14.18 2.87
C ALA A 195 -10.14 -13.05 1.83
N PRO A 196 -9.02 -12.50 1.33
CA PRO A 196 -9.04 -11.61 0.17
C PRO A 196 -9.66 -12.33 -1.03
N SER A 197 -10.45 -11.62 -1.82
CA SER A 197 -11.17 -12.20 -2.97
C SER A 197 -10.95 -11.41 -4.25
N ASN A 198 -11.13 -10.10 -4.22
CA ASN A 198 -10.97 -9.24 -5.39
C ASN A 198 -10.75 -7.78 -4.97
N ASN A 199 -9.58 -7.25 -5.31
CA ASN A 199 -9.20 -5.88 -4.98
C ASN A 199 -10.16 -4.83 -5.54
N SER A 200 -10.74 -5.04 -6.73
CA SER A 200 -11.66 -4.09 -7.36
C SER A 200 -13.00 -3.95 -6.64
N THR A 201 -13.40 -4.95 -5.85
CA THR A 201 -14.67 -4.93 -5.09
C THR A 201 -14.45 -4.69 -3.60
N GLU A 202 -13.27 -4.99 -3.07
CA GLU A 202 -12.95 -4.82 -1.66
C GLU A 202 -12.40 -3.43 -1.34
N TYR A 203 -11.75 -2.77 -2.29
CA TYR A 203 -11.16 -1.45 -2.09
C TYR A 203 -11.93 -0.34 -2.81
N SER A 204 -11.95 0.83 -2.20
CA SER A 204 -12.55 2.04 -2.77
C SER A 204 -11.81 3.30 -2.28
N LEU A 205 -11.89 4.37 -3.06
CA LEU A 205 -11.32 5.67 -2.68
C LEU A 205 -12.21 6.34 -1.63
N GLN A 206 -11.65 6.60 -0.44
CA GLN A 206 -12.38 7.18 0.66
C GLN A 206 -11.57 8.32 1.31
N ALA A 207 -12.26 9.32 1.83
CA ALA A 207 -11.60 10.41 2.54
C ALA A 207 -10.85 9.88 3.78
N VAL A 208 -9.67 10.45 4.04
CA VAL A 208 -8.97 10.23 5.31
C VAL A 208 -9.69 10.94 6.46
N SER A 209 -9.38 10.55 7.69
CA SER A 209 -10.01 11.14 8.87
C SER A 209 -9.71 12.63 8.98
N ALA A 210 -10.78 13.40 9.19
CA ALA A 210 -10.70 14.84 9.45
C ALA A 210 -10.52 15.17 10.95
N SER A 211 -10.46 14.15 11.83
CA SER A 211 -10.37 14.34 13.27
C SER A 211 -9.53 13.24 13.93
N THR A 212 -9.02 13.54 15.11
CA THR A 212 -8.25 12.59 15.93
C THR A 212 -9.14 11.96 16.99
N PHE A 213 -9.01 10.65 17.19
CA PHE A 213 -9.70 9.93 18.27
C PHE A 213 -9.03 8.58 18.55
N SER A 214 -9.32 7.98 19.71
CA SER A 214 -8.89 6.62 20.01
C SER A 214 -10.02 5.63 19.77
N VAL A 215 -9.75 4.56 19.04
CA VAL A 215 -10.74 3.50 18.78
C VAL A 215 -10.87 2.62 20.01
N ALA A 216 -12.10 2.49 20.51
CA ALA A 216 -12.40 1.56 21.59
C ALA A 216 -12.10 0.10 21.17
N THR A 217 -11.61 -0.72 22.11
CA THR A 217 -11.28 -2.13 21.86
C THR A 217 -12.42 -2.94 21.25
N GLY A 218 -13.66 -2.67 21.67
CA GLY A 218 -14.86 -3.33 21.13
C GLY A 218 -15.23 -2.92 19.71
N SER A 219 -14.65 -1.82 19.19
CA SER A 219 -14.95 -1.26 17.87
C SER A 219 -13.83 -1.48 16.85
N LEU A 220 -12.74 -2.14 17.23
CA LEU A 220 -11.56 -2.32 16.39
C LEU A 220 -11.84 -3.01 15.06
N LYS A 221 -12.85 -3.89 14.96
CA LYS A 221 -13.18 -4.54 13.68
C LYS A 221 -14.07 -3.69 12.78
N SER A 222 -14.96 -2.89 13.38
CA SER A 222 -16.00 -2.14 12.66
C SER A 222 -15.60 -0.71 12.31
N ASP A 223 -14.66 -0.12 13.06
CA ASP A 223 -14.14 1.20 12.76
C ASP A 223 -13.21 1.13 11.53
N LEU A 224 -13.54 1.84 10.46
CA LEU A 224 -12.72 1.86 9.25
C LEU A 224 -11.95 3.18 9.08
N ALA A 225 -11.91 4.01 10.12
CA ALA A 225 -11.20 5.28 10.06
C ALA A 225 -9.70 5.05 9.88
N THR A 226 -9.09 5.92 9.07
CA THR A 226 -7.68 5.85 8.65
C THR A 226 -7.18 7.29 8.46
N PRO A 227 -5.87 7.56 8.65
CA PRO A 227 -4.82 6.66 9.11
C PRO A 227 -4.93 6.32 10.60
N ARG A 228 -4.60 5.08 10.97
CA ARG A 228 -4.62 4.63 12.37
C ARG A 228 -3.39 3.81 12.74
N ASN A 229 -2.74 4.18 13.84
CA ASN A 229 -1.54 3.50 14.35
C ASN A 229 -1.84 2.35 15.31
N ASN A 230 -0.81 1.65 15.77
CA ASN A 230 -0.93 0.52 16.70
C ASN A 230 -1.36 0.96 18.09
N GLY A 231 -1.18 2.22 18.45
CA GLY A 231 -1.76 2.85 19.64
C GLY A 231 -3.28 3.06 19.57
N ARG A 232 -3.95 2.61 18.50
CA ARG A 232 -5.38 2.79 18.21
C ARG A 232 -5.79 4.25 18.06
N ALA A 233 -4.82 5.15 17.88
CA ALA A 233 -5.10 6.54 17.58
C ALA A 233 -5.38 6.65 16.08
N VAL A 234 -6.54 7.19 15.73
CA VAL A 234 -6.82 7.72 14.40
C VAL A 234 -6.21 9.10 14.32
N LEU A 235 -5.35 9.29 13.32
CA LEU A 235 -4.61 10.51 13.09
C LEU A 235 -5.38 11.37 12.08
N GLN A 236 -5.23 12.68 12.23
CA GLN A 236 -5.71 13.66 11.24
C GLN A 236 -4.52 14.17 10.46
N ILE A 237 -4.58 14.09 9.13
CA ILE A 237 -3.61 14.74 8.26
C ILE A 237 -4.01 16.20 8.11
N THR A 238 -3.10 17.11 8.42
CA THR A 238 -3.26 18.56 8.27
C THR A 238 -2.54 19.03 7.01
N PRO A 239 -3.15 19.91 6.20
CA PRO A 239 -2.45 20.52 5.08
C PRO A 239 -1.15 21.22 5.55
N PRO A 240 -0.06 21.16 4.75
CA PRO A 240 1.16 21.88 5.05
C PRO A 240 0.88 23.37 5.27
N VAL A 241 1.29 23.89 6.43
CA VAL A 241 1.12 25.31 6.78
C VAL A 241 2.06 26.14 5.91
N GLY A 242 1.57 26.60 4.76
CA GLY A 242 2.38 27.36 3.79
C GLY A 242 2.16 27.01 2.32
N GLY A 243 1.32 26.02 2.01
CA GLY A 243 0.78 25.87 0.66
C GLY A 243 -0.03 27.12 0.32
N VAL A 244 0.25 27.76 -0.83
CA VAL A 244 -0.64 28.79 -1.39
C VAL A 244 -2.06 28.25 -1.31
N ALA A 245 -2.95 28.98 -0.65
CA ALA A 245 -4.35 28.59 -0.54
C ALA A 245 -4.81 28.10 -1.90
N GLU A 246 -5.39 26.90 -1.96
CA GLU A 246 -6.02 26.37 -3.15
C GLU A 246 -6.81 27.51 -3.75
N ALA A 247 -6.42 27.95 -4.96
CA ALA A 247 -7.05 29.11 -5.58
C ALA A 247 -8.55 28.83 -5.53
N PRO A 248 -9.36 29.72 -4.92
CA PRO A 248 -10.77 29.44 -4.69
C PRO A 248 -11.33 28.96 -5.99
N ASP A 249 -11.92 27.75 -5.98
CA ASP A 249 -12.54 27.13 -7.15
C ASP A 249 -13.30 28.23 -7.85
N ALA A 250 -12.78 28.66 -9.01
CA ALA A 250 -13.32 29.77 -9.75
C ALA A 250 -14.59 29.21 -10.34
N GLY A 251 -15.62 29.15 -9.49
CA GLY A 251 -16.89 28.50 -9.73
C GLY A 251 -17.25 28.88 -11.13
N SER A 252 -17.36 27.88 -11.98
CA SER A 252 -17.59 28.04 -13.40
C SER A 252 -18.84 28.89 -13.55
N THR A 253 -18.66 30.21 -13.62
CA THR A 253 -19.70 31.11 -14.07
C THR A 253 -20.05 30.57 -15.44
N PRO A 254 -21.27 30.05 -15.64
CA PRO A 254 -21.64 29.50 -16.92
C PRO A 254 -21.38 30.60 -17.92
N LEU A 255 -20.44 30.35 -18.85
CA LEU A 255 -20.23 31.23 -19.98
C LEU A 255 -21.59 31.37 -20.65
N ALA A 256 -22.16 32.57 -20.56
CA ALA A 256 -23.44 32.87 -21.15
C ALA A 256 -23.40 32.43 -22.61
N GLU A 257 -24.28 31.50 -22.94
CA GLU A 257 -24.47 30.97 -24.28
C GLU A 257 -24.68 32.17 -25.23
N PRO A 258 -23.80 32.39 -26.22
CA PRO A 258 -23.97 33.51 -27.12
C PRO A 258 -25.24 33.29 -27.92
N ALA A 259 -26.18 34.23 -27.79
CA ALA A 259 -27.44 34.23 -28.49
C ALA A 259 -27.21 34.01 -30.00
N ALA A 260 -27.84 32.97 -30.54
CA ALA A 260 -27.85 32.68 -31.96
C ALA A 260 -28.46 33.86 -32.73
N GLY A 261 -27.63 34.57 -33.48
CA GLY A 261 -28.06 35.69 -34.29
C GLY A 261 -27.15 35.92 -35.49
N GLY A 262 -27.65 35.54 -36.67
CA GLY A 262 -27.44 36.33 -37.89
C GLY A 262 -26.21 35.99 -38.73
N SER A 263 -26.49 35.38 -39.89
CA SER A 263 -25.64 35.18 -41.04
C SER A 263 -24.85 36.43 -41.49
N SER A 264 -23.57 36.27 -41.85
CA SER A 264 -23.00 36.94 -43.04
C SER A 264 -21.68 36.30 -43.50
N ALA A 265 -21.67 35.97 -44.79
CA ALA A 265 -20.60 36.11 -45.77
C ALA A 265 -19.17 35.63 -45.44
N GLY A 266 -18.71 34.69 -46.27
CA GLY A 266 -17.44 33.99 -46.17
C GLY A 266 -16.18 34.84 -46.26
N ILE A 267 -15.11 34.27 -45.70
CA ILE A 267 -13.76 34.38 -46.22
C ILE A 267 -13.17 32.97 -46.19
N VAL A 268 -12.93 32.40 -47.37
CA VAL A 268 -12.15 31.18 -47.57
C VAL A 268 -10.68 31.58 -47.47
N ILE A 269 -9.99 31.18 -46.39
CA ILE A 269 -8.51 31.20 -46.35
C ILE A 269 -8.04 29.77 -46.59
N ALA A 270 -7.59 29.51 -47.81
CA ALA A 270 -6.82 28.33 -48.16
C ALA A 270 -5.42 28.47 -47.58
N ILE A 271 -5.07 27.64 -46.59
CA ILE A 271 -3.67 27.46 -46.17
C ILE A 271 -3.11 26.29 -46.96
N ALA A 272 -2.19 26.63 -47.87
CA ALA A 272 -1.50 25.71 -48.74
C ALA A 272 -0.56 24.78 -47.95
N ALA A 273 -0.51 23.53 -48.42
CA ALA A 273 0.45 22.52 -48.03
C ALA A 273 1.90 22.98 -48.32
N GLY A 274 2.77 22.83 -47.32
CA GLY A 274 4.21 22.97 -47.46
C GLY A 274 4.91 21.71 -46.97
N ALA A 275 5.06 20.74 -47.87
CA ALA A 275 5.96 19.61 -47.68
C ALA A 275 7.42 20.11 -47.81
N ALA A 276 8.26 19.81 -46.82
CA ALA A 276 9.70 19.89 -46.97
C ALA A 276 10.34 18.67 -46.28
N ALA A 277 10.71 17.71 -47.12
CA ALA A 277 11.64 16.65 -46.79
C ALA A 277 13.06 17.25 -46.68
N GLY A 278 13.78 16.86 -45.63
CA GLY A 278 15.18 17.22 -45.41
C GLY A 278 15.89 16.07 -44.71
N ALA A 279 16.75 15.40 -45.47
CA ALA A 279 17.52 14.24 -45.09
C ALA A 279 18.82 14.58 -44.33
N ALA A 280 19.45 13.51 -43.83
CA ALA A 280 20.89 13.34 -43.55
C ALA A 280 21.41 13.78 -42.17
N GLY A 281 21.90 12.77 -41.42
CA GLY A 281 22.63 12.94 -40.16
C GLY A 281 23.08 11.63 -39.54
N LEU A 282 23.72 10.74 -40.32
CA LEU A 282 24.53 9.63 -39.82
C LEU A 282 25.83 10.21 -39.24
N SER A 283 26.17 9.94 -37.98
CA SER A 283 27.55 9.93 -37.43
C SER A 283 27.58 9.66 -35.91
N GLY A 284 28.41 8.71 -35.47
CA GLY A 284 28.83 8.55 -34.07
C GLY A 284 28.41 7.22 -33.43
N ALA A 285 28.93 6.07 -33.85
CA ALA A 285 30.20 5.50 -33.38
C ALA A 285 30.22 5.14 -31.87
N ALA A 286 30.02 3.84 -31.61
CA ALA A 286 30.85 3.00 -30.73
C ALA A 286 31.34 3.58 -29.39
N TRP A 287 30.75 3.10 -28.29
CA TRP A 287 31.53 2.86 -27.08
C TRP A 287 31.31 1.44 -26.56
N ALA A 288 32.44 0.78 -26.31
CA ALA A 288 32.62 -0.64 -26.36
C ALA A 288 32.44 -1.34 -25.00
N LEU A 289 32.08 -2.63 -25.08
CA LEU A 289 32.35 -3.63 -24.05
C LEU A 289 33.80 -3.55 -23.54
N ARG A 290 34.00 -3.51 -22.20
CA ARG A 290 35.01 -4.34 -21.51
C ARG A 290 35.00 -4.15 -19.99
N ARG A 291 34.79 -5.27 -19.27
CA ARG A 291 35.53 -5.77 -18.07
C ARG A 291 34.73 -6.96 -17.54
N ARG A 292 34.98 -8.21 -17.97
CA ARG A 292 36.04 -9.16 -17.55
C ARG A 292 36.27 -9.26 -16.02
N ARG A 293 35.73 -10.36 -15.48
CA ARG A 293 36.22 -11.27 -14.42
C ARG A 293 37.58 -10.95 -13.76
N SER A 294 37.54 -10.87 -12.44
CA SER A 294 38.48 -11.42 -11.42
C SER A 294 37.81 -11.13 -10.07
N ARG A 295 37.55 -12.04 -9.13
CA ARG A 295 38.07 -13.36 -8.76
C ARG A 295 36.91 -14.24 -8.28
#